data_AF-A0A7I0J9K0-F1
#
_entry.id   AF-A0A7I0J9K0-F1
#
_cell.length_a   1.000
_cell.length_b   1.000
_cell.length_c   1.000
_cell.angle_alpha   90.00
_cell.angle_beta   90.00
_cell.angle_gamma   90.00
#
_symmetry.space_group_name_H-M   'P 1'
#
loop_
_entity.id
_entity.type
_entity.pdbx_description
1 polymer ?
#
loop_
_entity_poly.entity_id
_entity_poly.type
_entity_poly.pdbx_seq_one_letter_code
_entity_poly.pdbx_strand_id
1 'polypeptide(L)'
;RNTGQGLLIDLAGKAFDMREQHEWLRFKGTGNIGLPMGAASGVVAIDIDSEDPRVQRIGDPLLPASPWRRVGRKGAVLAFRFEGERTFRIKDGAGQMLLECLSKGTQIV
;
A
#
# COMPACT_ATOMS: atom_id res chain seq x y z
N ARG A 1 -21.48 -6.85 -36.61
CA ARG A 1 -20.55 -7.65 -35.78
C ARG A 1 -20.29 -6.84 -34.52
N ASN A 2 -20.79 -7.33 -33.39
CA ASN A 2 -20.72 -6.65 -32.10
C ASN A 2 -19.28 -6.77 -31.58
N THR A 3 -18.47 -5.72 -31.76
CA THR A 3 -17.09 -5.68 -31.23
C THR A 3 -17.18 -5.38 -29.75
N GLY A 4 -17.29 -6.44 -28.94
CA GLY A 4 -17.34 -6.37 -27.49
C GLY A 4 -16.12 -5.66 -26.93
N GLN A 5 -16.26 -4.36 -26.65
CA GLN A 5 -15.51 -3.73 -25.56
C GLN A 5 -16.10 -4.28 -24.27
N GLY A 6 -15.53 -5.38 -23.79
CA GLY A 6 -15.89 -5.95 -22.50
C GLY A 6 -15.64 -4.90 -21.42
N LEU A 7 -16.70 -4.44 -20.77
CA LEU A 7 -16.60 -3.59 -19.59
C LEU A 7 -15.93 -4.43 -18.49
N LEU A 8 -14.62 -4.25 -18.31
CA LEU A 8 -13.93 -4.77 -17.13
C LEU A 8 -14.39 -3.89 -15.97
N ILE A 9 -15.26 -4.47 -15.14
CA ILE A 9 -15.70 -3.90 -13.87
C ILE A 9 -14.65 -4.26 -12.82
N ASP A 10 -14.16 -3.27 -12.09
CA ASP A 10 -13.31 -3.52 -10.92
C ASP A 10 -14.14 -4.15 -9.79
N LEU A 11 -13.47 -4.60 -8.73
CA LEU A 11 -14.12 -5.22 -7.55
C LEU A 11 -15.14 -4.28 -6.85
N ALA A 12 -15.19 -3.00 -7.21
CA ALA A 12 -16.12 -2.00 -6.70
C ALA A 12 -17.24 -1.64 -7.70
N GLY A 13 -17.33 -2.32 -8.85
CA GLY A 13 -18.36 -2.08 -9.87
C GLY A 13 -18.18 -0.77 -10.64
N LYS A 14 -17.01 -0.13 -10.55
CA LYS A 14 -16.67 1.02 -11.41
C LYS A 14 -16.15 0.52 -12.75
N ALA A 15 -16.59 1.19 -13.82
CA ALA A 15 -16.07 0.96 -15.15
C ALA A 15 -14.58 1.36 -15.18
N PHE A 16 -13.72 0.41 -15.51
CA PHE A 16 -12.31 0.63 -15.74
C PHE A 16 -12.11 1.41 -17.05
N ASP A 17 -11.62 2.66 -17.00
CA ASP A 17 -11.29 3.39 -18.24
C ASP A 17 -9.91 2.99 -18.75
N MET A 18 -9.91 2.08 -19.72
CA MET A 18 -8.71 1.62 -20.41
C MET A 18 -7.89 2.78 -21.02
N ARG A 19 -8.53 3.89 -21.38
CA ARG A 19 -7.84 5.08 -21.92
C ARG A 19 -7.05 5.79 -20.83
N GLU A 20 -7.66 5.97 -19.66
CA GLU A 20 -6.97 6.57 -18.52
C GLU A 20 -5.75 5.73 -18.11
N GLN A 21 -5.90 4.41 -18.00
CA GLN A 21 -4.76 3.53 -17.73
C GLN A 21 -3.66 3.66 -18.80
N HIS A 22 -4.04 3.65 -20.08
CA HIS A 22 -3.09 3.79 -21.18
C HIS A 22 -2.34 5.13 -21.12
N GLU A 23 -3.03 6.23 -20.83
CA GLU A 23 -2.43 7.55 -20.68
C GLU A 23 -1.46 7.60 -19.48
N TRP A 24 -1.84 7.02 -18.35
CA TRP A 24 -0.97 6.92 -17.18
C TRP A 24 0.31 6.15 -17.50
N LEU A 25 0.19 4.97 -18.12
CA LEU A 25 1.35 4.16 -18.51
C LEU A 25 2.25 4.87 -19.52
N ARG A 26 1.65 5.60 -20.49
CA ARG A 26 2.39 6.25 -21.57
C ARG A 26 3.09 7.54 -21.13
N PHE A 27 2.40 8.40 -20.38
CA PHE A 27 2.88 9.75 -20.07
C PHE A 27 3.44 9.89 -18.65
N LYS A 28 3.15 8.95 -17.75
CA LYS A 28 3.58 8.96 -16.35
C LYS A 28 4.35 7.69 -15.96
N GLY A 29 4.70 6.84 -16.92
CA GLY A 29 5.34 5.54 -16.66
C GLY A 29 6.71 5.59 -15.97
N THR A 30 7.38 6.75 -15.97
CA THR A 30 8.64 6.98 -15.22
C THR A 30 8.43 7.75 -13.91
N GLY A 31 7.19 8.12 -13.60
CA GLY A 31 6.81 8.78 -12.36
C GLY A 31 6.51 7.77 -11.26
N ASN A 32 6.47 8.29 -10.03
CA ASN A 32 6.02 7.53 -8.88
C ASN A 32 4.51 7.26 -8.94
N ILE A 33 4.11 6.03 -8.66
CA ILE A 33 2.69 5.63 -8.61
C ILE A 33 2.34 5.32 -7.15
N GLY A 34 1.35 6.04 -6.62
CA GLY A 34 0.82 5.79 -5.28
C GLY A 34 -0.29 4.75 -5.31
N LEU A 35 -0.24 3.78 -4.39
CA LEU A 35 -1.36 2.90 -4.09
C LEU A 35 -2.09 3.47 -2.85
N PRO A 36 -3.34 3.95 -2.98
CA PRO A 36 -4.12 4.38 -1.81
C PRO A 36 -4.45 3.18 -0.92
N MET A 37 -4.45 3.36 0.39
CA MET A 37 -4.76 2.31 1.37
C MET A 37 -6.24 2.33 1.80
N GLY A 38 -6.64 1.30 2.55
CA GLY A 38 -7.98 1.11 3.09
C GLY A 38 -8.96 0.52 2.08
N ALA A 39 -10.27 0.76 2.30
CA ALA A 39 -11.34 0.17 1.51
C ALA A 39 -11.26 0.43 -0.01
N ALA A 40 -10.60 1.52 -0.44
CA ALA A 40 -10.47 1.87 -1.85
C ALA A 40 -9.60 0.88 -2.64
N SER A 41 -8.58 0.29 -2.00
CA SER A 41 -7.71 -0.75 -2.60
C SER A 41 -7.92 -2.13 -1.98
N GLY A 42 -8.58 -2.21 -0.82
CA GLY A 42 -8.63 -3.43 -0.03
C GLY A 42 -7.30 -3.78 0.64
N VAL A 43 -6.37 -2.83 0.75
CA VAL A 43 -5.01 -3.03 1.27
C VAL A 43 -4.74 -2.14 2.48
N VAL A 44 -4.10 -2.70 3.50
CA VAL A 44 -3.46 -1.96 4.60
C VAL A 44 -1.96 -2.24 4.56
N ALA A 45 -1.13 -1.27 4.91
CA ALA A 45 0.31 -1.49 4.98
C ALA A 45 0.88 -1.19 6.37
N ILE A 46 1.90 -1.96 6.74
CA ILE A 46 2.79 -1.66 7.85
C ILE A 46 4.09 -1.11 7.26
N ASP A 47 4.35 0.16 7.50
CA ASP A 47 5.58 0.85 7.10
C ASP A 47 6.53 0.93 8.29
N ILE A 48 7.62 0.18 8.25
CA ILE A 48 8.66 0.15 9.27
C ILE A 48 9.72 1.17 8.87
N ASP A 49 9.72 2.33 9.53
CA ASP A 49 10.67 3.42 9.32
C ASP A 49 11.71 3.45 10.45
N SER A 50 12.50 2.38 10.56
CA SER A 50 13.55 2.30 11.59
C SER A 50 14.74 1.44 11.16
N GLU A 51 15.92 2.01 11.31
CA GLU A 51 17.20 1.31 11.16
C GLU A 51 17.57 0.51 12.42
N ASP A 52 16.81 0.63 13.52
CA ASP A 52 17.06 -0.13 14.74
C ASP A 52 16.74 -1.62 14.52
N PRO A 53 17.74 -2.53 14.60
CA PRO A 53 17.53 -3.96 14.39
C PRO A 53 16.57 -4.60 15.40
N ARG A 54 16.29 -3.95 16.53
CA ARG A 54 15.29 -4.42 17.50
C ARG A 54 13.87 -4.24 16.96
N VAL A 55 13.58 -3.10 16.32
CA VAL A 55 12.26 -2.82 15.72
C VAL A 55 11.98 -3.81 14.59
N GLN A 56 12.97 -4.05 13.73
CA GLN A 56 12.83 -5.02 12.63
C GLN A 56 12.60 -6.44 13.14
N ARG A 57 13.30 -6.87 14.19
CA ARG A 57 13.12 -8.19 14.82
C ARG A 57 11.78 -8.38 15.52
N ILE A 58 11.14 -7.31 15.96
CA ILE A 58 9.82 -7.36 16.60
C ILE A 58 8.71 -7.47 15.53
N GLY A 59 8.89 -6.83 14.36
CA GLY A 59 7.89 -6.85 13.30
C GLY A 59 7.62 -8.25 12.74
N ASP A 60 8.67 -9.01 12.42
CA ASP A 60 8.56 -10.32 11.77
C ASP A 60 7.72 -11.36 12.57
N PRO A 61 7.82 -11.50 13.91
CA PRO A 61 6.97 -12.42 14.67
C PRO A 61 5.60 -11.85 15.07
N LEU A 62 5.42 -10.53 15.13
CA LEU A 62 4.15 -9.92 15.55
C LEU A 62 3.14 -9.80 14.40
N LEU A 63 3.62 -9.70 13.17
CA LEU A 63 2.76 -9.54 12.00
C LEU A 63 2.44 -10.90 11.38
N PRO A 64 1.26 -11.08 10.78
CA PRO A 64 1.00 -12.19 9.89
C PRO A 64 2.04 -12.26 8.76
N ALA A 65 2.18 -13.43 8.15
CA ALA A 65 2.99 -13.54 6.94
C ALA A 65 2.41 -12.64 5.84
N SER A 66 3.20 -11.65 5.41
CA SER A 66 2.77 -10.73 4.37
C SER A 66 2.90 -11.36 2.98
N PRO A 67 1.88 -11.29 2.11
CA PRO A 67 1.99 -11.70 0.71
C PRO A 67 2.94 -10.82 -0.10
N TRP A 68 3.27 -9.62 0.40
CA TRP A 68 4.16 -8.68 -0.26
C TRP A 68 5.04 -7.93 0.73
N ARG A 69 6.33 -7.80 0.43
CA ARG A 69 7.30 -7.04 1.21
C ARG A 69 8.20 -6.26 0.28
N ARG A 70 8.33 -4.96 0.52
CA ARG A 70 9.34 -4.10 -0.12
C ARG A 70 10.35 -3.64 0.91
N VAL A 71 11.61 -4.00 0.71
CA VAL A 71 12.71 -3.55 1.56
C VAL A 71 13.34 -2.29 0.94
N GLY A 72 13.32 -1.20 1.70
CA GLY A 72 14.01 0.04 1.36
C GLY A 72 15.33 0.18 2.11
N ARG A 73 15.98 1.35 1.98
CA ARG A 73 17.25 1.62 2.66
C ARG A 73 17.14 1.61 4.19
N LYS A 74 16.04 2.13 4.73
CA LYS A 74 15.84 2.38 6.16
C LYS A 74 14.92 1.38 6.86
N GLY A 75 14.31 0.46 6.11
CA GLY A 75 13.29 -0.42 6.67
C GLY A 75 12.48 -1.13 5.59
N ALA A 76 11.23 -1.44 5.88
CA ALA A 76 10.40 -2.23 4.99
C ALA A 76 8.93 -1.86 5.06
N VAL A 77 8.25 -2.00 3.93
CA VAL A 77 6.79 -1.94 3.84
C VAL A 77 6.24 -3.34 3.63
N LEU A 78 5.25 -3.72 4.44
CA LEU A 78 4.51 -4.97 4.33
C LEU A 78 3.05 -4.65 4.03
N ALA A 79 2.42 -5.37 3.10
CA ALA A 79 1.03 -5.12 2.69
C ALA A 79 0.13 -6.30 3.00
N PHE A 80 -1.03 -6.03 3.58
CA PHE A 80 -2.02 -7.00 4.02
C PHE A 80 -3.40 -6.66 3.47
N ARG A 81 -4.33 -7.60 3.58
CA ARG A 81 -5.75 -7.32 3.31
C ARG A 81 -6.29 -6.35 4.35
N PHE A 82 -6.97 -5.31 3.89
CA PHE A 82 -7.71 -4.40 4.75
C PHE A 82 -8.97 -5.07 5.30
N GLU A 83 -9.15 -5.04 6.63
CA GLU A 83 -10.33 -5.57 7.32
C GLU A 83 -11.03 -4.53 8.22
N GLY A 84 -10.56 -3.28 8.22
CA GLY A 84 -11.16 -2.18 8.98
C GLY A 84 -10.16 -1.38 9.83
N GLU A 85 -8.88 -1.61 9.66
CA GLU A 85 -7.79 -1.03 10.44
C GLU A 85 -7.82 0.50 10.35
N ARG A 86 -7.43 1.17 11.45
CA ARG A 86 -7.24 2.63 11.46
C ARG A 86 -5.77 2.95 11.25
N THR A 87 -5.51 4.09 10.64
CA THR A 87 -4.17 4.66 10.57
C THR A 87 -3.67 4.95 11.98
N PHE A 88 -2.48 4.48 12.32
CA PHE A 88 -1.81 4.79 13.58
C PHE A 88 -0.30 4.82 13.40
N ARG A 89 0.38 5.40 14.40
CA ARG A 89 1.83 5.61 14.40
C ARG A 89 2.39 5.14 15.73
N ILE A 90 3.51 4.44 15.67
CA ILE A 90 4.30 4.10 16.85
C ILE A 90 5.58 4.90 16.80
N LYS A 91 5.82 5.64 17.87
CA LYS A 91 7.00 6.47 18.05
C LYS A 91 7.77 6.04 19.29
N ASP A 92 9.07 6.32 19.32
CA ASP A 92 9.87 6.13 20.52
C ASP A 92 9.63 7.25 21.56
N GLY A 93 10.33 7.17 22.69
CA GLY A 93 10.25 8.18 23.75
C GLY A 93 10.79 9.56 23.36
N ALA A 94 11.55 9.67 22.27
CA ALA A 94 12.02 10.94 21.70
C ALA A 94 11.09 11.47 20.59
N GLY A 95 10.03 10.73 20.25
CA GLY A 95 9.08 11.08 19.21
C GLY A 95 9.51 10.71 17.78
N GLN A 96 10.61 9.95 17.61
CA GLN A 96 11.01 9.41 16.30
C GLN A 96 10.04 8.33 15.85
N MET A 97 9.74 8.28 14.55
CA MET A 97 8.88 7.25 13.99
C MET A 97 9.58 5.89 14.06
N LEU A 98 8.85 4.86 14.46
CA LEU A 98 9.32 3.47 14.42
C LEU A 98 8.53 2.67 13.39
N LEU A 99 7.21 2.81 13.42
CA LEU A 99 6.34 2.22 12.40
C LEU A 99 5.04 3.02 12.22
N GLU A 100 4.43 2.86 11.05
CA GLU A 100 3.10 3.36 10.75
C GLU A 100 2.21 2.22 10.23
N CYS A 101 0.97 2.17 10.70
CA CYS A 101 -0.10 1.47 10.00
C CYS A 101 -0.74 2.46 9.03
N LEU A 102 -0.57 2.20 7.74
CA LEU A 102 -1.07 2.99 6.64
C LEU A 102 -2.42 2.40 6.18
N SER A 103 -3.51 3.09 6.52
CA SER A 103 -4.90 2.72 6.17
C SER A 103 -5.62 3.89 5.47
N LYS A 104 -6.94 4.03 5.61
CA LYS A 104 -7.76 5.06 4.95
C LYS A 104 -7.12 6.44 5.05
N GLY A 105 -6.99 7.12 3.90
CA GLY A 105 -6.40 8.46 3.79
C GLY A 105 -4.88 8.48 3.68
N THR A 106 -4.24 7.32 3.55
CA THR A 106 -2.79 7.19 3.32
C THR A 106 -2.50 6.47 2.00
N GLN A 107 -1.24 6.48 1.59
CA GLN A 107 -0.76 5.79 0.40
C GLN A 107 0.66 5.27 0.60
N ILE A 108 1.01 4.20 -0.12
CA ILE A 108 2.41 3.83 -0.35
C ILE A 108 2.80 4.27 -1.77
N VAL A 109 4.06 4.65 -1.95
CA VAL A 109 4.67 5.05 -3.22
C VAL A 109 5.91 4.22 -3.46
#